data_AF-A0A0D0A6F3-F1
#
_entry.id   AF-A0A0D0A6F3-F1
#
_cell.length_a   1.000
_cell.length_b   1.000
_cell.length_c   1.000
_cell.angle_alpha   90.00
_cell.angle_beta   90.00
_cell.angle_gamma   90.00
#
_symmetry.space_group_name_H-M   'P 1'
#
loop_
_entity.id
_entity.type
_entity.pdbx_description
1 polymer ?
#
loop_
_entity_poly.entity_id
_entity_poly.type
_entity_poly.pdbx_seq_one_letter_code
_entity_poly.pdbx_strand_id
1 'polypeptide(L)'
;MKDLSSVKSMNINTRPSPMGTHQSLPRHQRTGSQFFPPNVLIDEGDTPAEGTPPPSTPSPSPRTYISQVPPTESEESATTPTINSLIFSRDQEVEMPLDTLYHSPTQSPVPMDDETMLDPPVPTTTTTVTRTKPSAPKQESEKDLLRAHLAVTETNHSIIRSNGINSLTVIPQFTPIPMGGFPHIHLAHAAQLFDYQAAKVINVWLKVPHPKILVRVFNHDRKNPSIKGPILVERLRIAVSEIAHFVHQDDQEVKVSPPCPEAVTEDTNHPLSFLIYNLSEETKSLILNQRVWSSTKITFAAHQFRVNSPPLLLFCLHGFSTTDNVTIRSAVYEVWTEDVTRWDICDILSEGDIPEDKVHNATWDFIKSLWIGRLDFKVSSGILLPHYNMFAISPTNIPAVWTKLRAYIHSLTYLSELKGTGTAVNFMPCPLCHSIAHPRGLCPFPNIPLWNGPKHNIVTRPNTSNQRGKGRGRRGPA
;
A
#
# COMPACT_ATOMS: atom_id res chain seq x y z
N MET A 1 33.57 25.33 -46.84
CA MET A 1 34.11 23.96 -47.00
C MET A 1 33.59 23.19 -45.80
N LYS A 2 32.49 22.42 -45.91
CA LYS A 2 32.46 20.96 -46.22
C LYS A 2 33.41 20.22 -45.26
N ASP A 3 32.97 19.42 -44.29
CA ASP A 3 32.06 18.27 -44.43
C ASP A 3 31.23 17.94 -43.16
N LEU A 4 30.02 17.44 -43.41
CA LEU A 4 29.12 16.78 -42.47
C LEU A 4 29.17 15.28 -42.76
N SER A 5 29.64 14.46 -41.82
CA SER A 5 29.56 12.99 -41.93
C SER A 5 28.32 12.46 -41.20
N SER A 6 27.35 12.07 -42.02
CA SER A 6 26.10 11.39 -41.68
C SER A 6 26.36 9.92 -41.30
N VAL A 7 25.95 9.51 -40.10
CA VAL A 7 25.91 8.11 -39.68
C VAL A 7 24.50 7.56 -39.93
N LYS A 8 24.37 6.69 -40.92
CA LYS A 8 23.17 5.89 -41.21
C LYS A 8 23.14 4.67 -40.27
N SER A 9 22.10 4.58 -39.45
CA SER A 9 21.75 3.38 -38.71
C SER A 9 20.97 2.41 -39.61
N MET A 10 21.56 1.24 -39.87
CA MET A 10 20.90 0.11 -40.54
C MET A 10 20.03 -0.64 -39.55
N ASN A 11 18.77 -0.84 -39.92
CA ASN A 11 17.76 -1.60 -39.17
C ASN A 11 17.66 -2.99 -39.79
N ILE A 12 18.13 -4.03 -39.09
CA ILE A 12 18.03 -5.44 -39.49
C ILE A 12 17.54 -6.20 -38.26
N ASN A 13 16.31 -6.71 -38.30
CA ASN A 13 15.89 -7.95 -37.64
C ASN A 13 14.45 -8.31 -38.04
N THR A 14 14.31 -8.90 -39.23
CA THR A 14 13.15 -9.72 -39.63
C THR A 14 13.34 -11.13 -39.08
N ARG A 15 12.48 -11.56 -38.15
CA ARG A 15 12.36 -12.97 -37.71
C ARG A 15 11.19 -13.65 -38.46
N PRO A 16 11.38 -14.87 -39.00
CA PRO A 16 10.31 -15.62 -39.65
C PRO A 16 9.43 -16.34 -38.61
N SER A 17 8.11 -16.34 -38.85
CA SER A 17 7.11 -17.10 -38.10
C SER A 17 7.11 -18.57 -38.52
N PRO A 18 7.08 -19.54 -37.59
CA PRO A 18 6.81 -20.92 -37.94
C PRO A 18 5.29 -21.16 -38.01
N MET A 19 4.83 -21.62 -39.18
CA MET A 19 3.53 -22.24 -39.34
C MET A 19 3.53 -23.61 -38.64
N GLY A 20 2.72 -23.74 -37.60
CA GLY A 20 2.43 -25.01 -36.93
C GLY A 20 0.92 -25.24 -36.89
N THR A 21 0.44 -26.19 -37.70
CA THR A 21 -0.92 -26.74 -37.67
C THR A 21 -1.12 -27.55 -36.38
N HIS A 22 -1.88 -27.02 -35.43
CA HIS A 22 -2.32 -27.78 -34.25
C HIS A 22 -3.64 -28.52 -34.55
N GLN A 23 -3.56 -29.85 -34.54
CA GLN A 23 -4.69 -30.76 -34.44
C GLN A 23 -5.45 -30.54 -33.12
N SER A 24 -6.76 -30.46 -33.20
CA SER A 24 -7.68 -30.41 -32.05
C SER A 24 -7.85 -31.79 -31.43
N LEU A 25 -7.42 -31.97 -30.18
CA LEU A 25 -7.68 -33.17 -29.38
C LEU A 25 -9.09 -33.15 -28.74
N PRO A 26 -9.64 -34.33 -28.36
CA PRO A 26 -11.03 -34.49 -27.92
C PRO A 26 -11.31 -33.84 -26.56
N ARG A 27 -12.52 -33.27 -26.47
CA ARG A 27 -13.05 -32.53 -25.31
C ARG A 27 -13.54 -33.52 -24.26
N HIS A 28 -12.76 -33.75 -23.20
CA HIS A 28 -13.24 -34.50 -22.03
C HIS A 28 -14.26 -33.67 -21.22
N GLN A 29 -15.39 -34.32 -20.91
CA GLN A 29 -16.46 -33.79 -20.06
C GLN A 29 -15.94 -33.52 -18.65
N ARG A 30 -16.18 -32.30 -18.15
CA ARG A 30 -15.92 -31.92 -16.75
C ARG A 30 -17.01 -32.52 -15.87
N THR A 31 -16.64 -33.48 -15.04
CA THR A 31 -17.34 -33.81 -13.80
C THR A 31 -17.03 -32.73 -12.77
N GLY A 32 -18.08 -32.05 -12.29
CA GLY A 32 -17.97 -31.07 -11.21
C GLY A 32 -17.85 -31.76 -9.86
N SER A 33 -16.86 -31.37 -9.06
CA SER A 33 -16.76 -31.77 -7.66
C SER A 33 -17.69 -30.90 -6.82
N GLN A 34 -18.76 -31.53 -6.34
CA GLN A 34 -19.65 -31.08 -5.27
C GLN A 34 -18.92 -31.17 -3.93
N PHE A 35 -18.97 -30.14 -3.08
CA PHE A 35 -18.83 -30.27 -1.62
C PHE A 35 -19.44 -29.05 -0.93
N PHE A 36 -20.70 -29.18 -0.48
CA PHE A 36 -21.21 -29.02 0.90
C PHE A 36 -22.76 -28.99 0.88
N PRO A 37 -23.44 -29.57 1.89
CA PRO A 37 -24.86 -29.94 1.81
C PRO A 37 -25.83 -28.82 2.23
N PRO A 38 -27.09 -28.88 1.78
CA PRO A 38 -28.16 -27.96 2.17
C PRO A 38 -29.01 -28.51 3.34
N ASN A 39 -29.55 -27.62 4.17
CA ASN A 39 -30.85 -27.73 4.83
C ASN A 39 -31.33 -26.29 5.08
N VAL A 40 -32.30 -25.75 4.31
CA VAL A 40 -33.76 -26.00 4.29
C VAL A 40 -34.50 -25.09 5.28
N LEU A 41 -35.21 -24.12 4.70
CA LEU A 41 -36.59 -23.66 4.94
C LEU A 41 -36.77 -22.45 3.99
N ILE A 42 -37.38 -22.57 2.79
CA ILE A 42 -38.81 -22.79 2.46
C ILE A 42 -39.73 -21.88 3.26
N ASP A 43 -40.16 -20.78 2.63
CA ASP A 43 -41.57 -20.53 2.23
C ASP A 43 -41.57 -19.30 1.28
N GLU A 44 -41.89 -19.45 -0.01
CA GLU A 44 -43.22 -19.26 -0.64
C GLU A 44 -43.83 -17.86 -0.36
N GLY A 45 -44.24 -17.06 -1.33
CA GLY A 45 -44.45 -17.34 -2.74
C GLY A 45 -44.72 -16.08 -3.57
N ASP A 46 -44.74 -16.31 -4.88
CA ASP A 46 -45.12 -15.39 -5.94
C ASP A 46 -46.58 -14.92 -5.82
N THR A 47 -46.86 -13.69 -6.24
CA THR A 47 -47.96 -13.42 -7.18
C THR A 47 -47.81 -12.05 -7.86
N PRO A 48 -48.32 -11.87 -9.10
CA PRO A 48 -48.03 -10.73 -9.96
C PRO A 48 -49.13 -9.64 -9.96
N ALA A 49 -48.85 -8.62 -10.79
CA ALA A 49 -49.50 -7.32 -11.00
C ALA A 49 -51.04 -7.22 -11.20
N GLU A 50 -51.53 -6.05 -10.75
CA GLU A 50 -52.55 -5.12 -11.30
C GLU A 50 -53.93 -5.59 -11.82
N GLY A 51 -54.99 -5.01 -11.22
CA GLY A 51 -56.34 -4.87 -11.81
C GLY A 51 -57.37 -4.29 -10.81
N THR A 52 -57.91 -3.11 -11.11
CA THR A 52 -58.89 -2.29 -10.34
C THR A 52 -60.33 -2.88 -10.22
N PRO A 53 -61.21 -2.38 -9.30
CA PRO A 53 -62.39 -3.08 -8.69
C PRO A 53 -63.76 -2.69 -9.31
N PRO A 54 -64.93 -3.32 -8.95
CA PRO A 54 -65.79 -2.99 -7.75
C PRO A 54 -66.73 -4.17 -7.27
N PRO A 55 -67.85 -3.98 -6.50
CA PRO A 55 -68.00 -3.48 -5.11
C PRO A 55 -68.84 -4.39 -4.14
N SER A 56 -68.78 -4.06 -2.83
CA SER A 56 -69.82 -4.18 -1.77
C SER A 56 -70.18 -5.51 -1.03
N THR A 57 -69.81 -5.54 0.28
CA THR A 57 -70.55 -5.98 1.51
C THR A 57 -71.00 -7.45 1.72
N PRO A 58 -71.32 -7.93 2.95
CA PRO A 58 -70.85 -7.60 4.32
C PRO A 58 -70.46 -8.84 5.19
N SER A 59 -69.90 -8.56 6.39
CA SER A 59 -69.60 -9.42 7.56
C SER A 59 -70.55 -10.59 7.87
N PRO A 60 -70.07 -11.66 8.54
CA PRO A 60 -70.16 -11.71 10.02
C PRO A 60 -68.96 -12.42 10.74
N SER A 61 -68.65 -11.94 11.95
CA SER A 61 -67.97 -12.69 13.03
C SER A 61 -68.97 -13.67 13.71
N PRO A 62 -68.67 -14.40 14.81
CA PRO A 62 -67.41 -14.70 15.49
C PRO A 62 -67.24 -16.21 15.85
N ARG A 63 -66.05 -16.64 16.30
CA ARG A 63 -65.97 -17.63 17.40
C ARG A 63 -64.62 -17.69 18.09
N THR A 64 -64.68 -17.39 19.37
CA THR A 64 -63.77 -17.66 20.47
C THR A 64 -63.39 -19.14 20.53
N TYR A 65 -62.12 -19.46 20.75
CA TYR A 65 -61.75 -20.63 21.57
C TYR A 65 -60.46 -20.36 22.35
N ILE A 66 -60.60 -20.51 23.66
CA ILE A 66 -59.56 -20.53 24.67
C ILE A 66 -59.01 -21.96 24.71
N SER A 67 -57.69 -22.13 24.71
CA SER A 67 -57.06 -23.29 25.36
C SER A 67 -55.65 -22.94 25.84
N GLN A 68 -55.47 -23.09 27.14
CA GLN A 68 -54.22 -22.94 27.88
C GLN A 68 -53.43 -24.26 27.89
N VAL A 69 -52.24 -24.19 28.54
CA VAL A 69 -51.43 -25.27 29.17
C VAL A 69 -50.16 -25.65 28.35
N PRO A 70 -48.98 -25.90 28.97
CA PRO A 70 -48.21 -25.16 29.99
C PRO A 70 -46.70 -24.99 29.55
N PRO A 71 -45.80 -24.39 30.36
CA PRO A 71 -44.37 -24.38 30.07
C PRO A 71 -43.68 -25.61 30.69
N THR A 72 -42.84 -26.29 29.91
CA THR A 72 -41.89 -27.30 30.41
C THR A 72 -40.50 -26.70 30.38
N GLU A 73 -39.97 -26.46 31.57
CA GLU A 73 -38.57 -26.18 31.83
C GLU A 73 -37.72 -27.39 31.43
N SER A 74 -36.67 -27.15 30.65
CA SER A 74 -35.51 -28.04 30.59
C SER A 74 -34.28 -27.18 30.41
N GLU A 75 -33.54 -27.04 31.50
CA GLU A 75 -32.15 -26.62 31.53
C GLU A 75 -31.33 -27.68 30.79
N GLU A 76 -30.61 -27.27 29.73
CA GLU A 76 -29.50 -28.07 29.22
C GLU A 76 -28.28 -27.17 29.02
N SER A 77 -27.22 -27.60 29.72
CA SER A 77 -25.90 -27.01 29.75
C SER A 77 -25.26 -26.98 28.37
N ALA A 78 -24.91 -25.80 27.88
CA ALA A 78 -24.04 -25.62 26.73
C ALA A 78 -22.68 -25.08 27.18
N THR A 79 -21.71 -25.98 27.17
CA THR A 79 -20.27 -25.73 27.29
C THR A 79 -19.80 -24.75 26.21
N THR A 80 -19.18 -23.66 26.66
CA THR A 80 -18.54 -22.65 25.83
C THR A 80 -17.29 -23.23 25.15
N PRO A 81 -17.13 -23.14 23.81
CA PRO A 81 -15.85 -23.39 23.19
C PRO A 81 -15.00 -22.10 23.26
N THR A 82 -13.94 -22.15 24.05
CA THR A 82 -12.84 -21.18 24.07
C THR A 82 -12.18 -21.15 22.69
N ILE A 83 -12.42 -20.10 21.91
CA ILE A 83 -11.73 -19.87 20.64
C ILE A 83 -10.46 -19.07 20.92
N ASN A 84 -9.34 -19.74 20.68
CA ASN A 84 -7.98 -19.20 20.76
C ASN A 84 -7.83 -17.94 19.92
N SER A 85 -7.44 -16.86 20.59
CA SER A 85 -6.87 -15.66 19.99
C SER A 85 -5.54 -16.00 19.32
N LEU A 86 -5.47 -15.72 18.01
CA LEU A 86 -4.22 -15.67 17.25
C LEU A 86 -3.38 -14.49 17.73
N ILE A 87 -2.64 -14.72 18.80
CA ILE A 87 -1.48 -13.92 19.18
C ILE A 87 -0.38 -14.28 18.16
N PHE A 88 0.24 -13.26 17.57
CA PHE A 88 1.49 -13.43 16.81
C PHE A 88 2.54 -13.99 17.77
N SER A 89 2.74 -15.31 17.75
CA SER A 89 3.89 -15.95 18.34
C SER A 89 5.13 -15.48 17.60
N ARG A 90 5.99 -14.77 18.33
CA ARG A 90 7.35 -14.45 17.95
C ARG A 90 8.10 -15.78 17.92
N ASP A 91 8.47 -16.22 16.72
CA ASP A 91 9.16 -17.50 16.54
C ASP A 91 10.47 -17.54 17.32
N GLN A 92 10.67 -18.74 17.87
CA GLN A 92 11.73 -19.22 18.72
C GLN A 92 13.10 -19.03 18.05
N GLU A 93 14.02 -18.37 18.75
CA GLU A 93 15.44 -18.34 18.38
C GLU A 93 16.01 -19.75 18.52
N VAL A 94 16.36 -20.38 17.40
CA VAL A 94 17.17 -21.59 17.37
C VAL A 94 18.62 -21.15 17.44
N GLU A 95 19.23 -21.29 18.63
CA GLU A 95 20.67 -21.19 18.81
C GLU A 95 21.35 -22.32 18.02
N MET A 96 22.19 -21.94 17.05
CA MET A 96 23.14 -22.86 16.42
C MET A 96 24.46 -22.87 17.20
N PRO A 97 25.05 -24.03 17.49
CA PRO A 97 26.37 -24.11 18.11
C PRO A 97 27.46 -23.76 17.09
N LEU A 98 28.25 -22.73 17.41
CA LEU A 98 29.49 -22.39 16.72
C LEU A 98 30.60 -23.33 17.24
N ASP A 99 31.03 -24.27 16.39
CA ASP A 99 32.32 -24.94 16.55
C ASP A 99 33.00 -25.02 15.18
N THR A 100 33.99 -24.15 14.95
CA THR A 100 35.04 -24.43 13.95
C THR A 100 36.29 -23.62 14.27
N LEU A 101 37.31 -24.35 14.67
CA LEU A 101 38.65 -23.90 15.00
C LEU A 101 39.35 -23.33 13.74
N TYR A 102 39.82 -22.09 13.85
CA TYR A 102 40.74 -21.48 12.89
C TYR A 102 42.16 -22.03 13.10
N HIS A 103 42.71 -22.71 12.10
CA HIS A 103 44.15 -22.90 11.94
C HIS A 103 44.68 -21.85 10.96
N SER A 104 45.52 -20.94 11.47
CA SER A 104 46.30 -19.99 10.66
C SER A 104 47.60 -20.65 10.18
N PRO A 105 48.01 -20.49 8.91
CA PRO A 105 49.36 -20.80 8.50
C PRO A 105 50.28 -19.58 8.68
N THR A 106 51.31 -19.80 9.48
CA THR A 106 52.50 -18.96 9.67
C THR A 106 53.21 -18.67 8.34
N GLN A 107 53.43 -17.39 8.01
CA GLN A 107 54.40 -16.97 7.00
C GLN A 107 55.52 -16.17 7.64
N SER A 108 56.73 -16.50 7.20
CA SER A 108 58.04 -16.04 7.68
C SER A 108 58.34 -14.56 7.37
N PRO A 109 59.17 -13.87 8.18
CA PRO A 109 59.73 -12.58 7.82
C PRO A 109 61.03 -12.73 7.00
N VAL A 110 61.12 -11.98 5.91
CA VAL A 110 62.35 -11.70 5.14
C VAL A 110 62.98 -10.43 5.72
N PRO A 111 64.31 -10.38 5.95
CA PRO A 111 65.00 -9.16 6.36
C PRO A 111 65.29 -8.31 5.11
N MET A 112 65.02 -7.00 5.19
CA MET A 112 65.52 -6.02 4.23
C MET A 112 66.53 -5.12 4.91
N ASP A 113 67.68 -5.03 4.25
CA ASP A 113 68.85 -4.28 4.66
C ASP A 113 68.62 -2.77 4.62
N ASP A 114 69.32 -2.16 5.57
CA ASP A 114 69.61 -0.75 5.80
C ASP A 114 70.63 -0.27 4.76
N GLU A 115 70.35 0.82 4.03
CA GLU A 115 71.42 1.73 3.62
C GLU A 115 70.90 3.16 3.38
N THR A 116 71.40 4.02 4.25
CA THR A 116 71.49 5.48 4.20
C THR A 116 71.85 6.09 2.85
N MET A 117 71.40 7.32 2.58
CA MET A 117 72.28 8.50 2.34
C MET A 117 71.49 9.75 1.86
N LEU A 118 71.54 10.78 2.72
CA LEU A 118 71.81 12.21 2.46
C LEU A 118 70.93 13.07 1.53
N ASP A 119 70.35 14.09 2.17
CA ASP A 119 69.80 15.34 1.61
C ASP A 119 70.83 16.21 0.85
N PRO A 120 70.34 17.10 -0.03
CA PRO A 120 70.84 18.47 -0.08
C PRO A 120 69.71 19.53 0.02
N PRO A 121 70.03 20.76 0.48
CA PRO A 121 69.04 21.79 0.80
C PRO A 121 68.66 22.63 -0.42
N VAL A 122 67.36 22.97 -0.54
CA VAL A 122 66.82 23.89 -1.55
C VAL A 122 66.03 25.01 -0.86
N PRO A 123 66.07 26.26 -1.37
CA PRO A 123 65.75 27.45 -0.60
C PRO A 123 64.26 27.73 -0.47
N THR A 124 63.94 28.28 0.69
CA THR A 124 62.68 28.88 1.14
C THR A 124 62.04 29.78 0.08
N THR A 125 60.88 29.37 -0.44
CA THR A 125 59.97 30.28 -1.15
C THR A 125 58.77 30.54 -0.24
N THR A 126 58.73 31.74 0.31
CA THR A 126 57.64 32.26 1.16
C THR A 126 56.35 32.30 0.35
N THR A 127 55.51 31.28 0.50
CA THR A 127 54.13 31.29 -0.01
C THR A 127 53.22 31.78 1.09
N THR A 128 52.68 32.98 0.91
CA THR A 128 51.71 33.63 1.78
C THR A 128 50.45 32.77 1.89
N VAL A 129 50.37 31.96 2.94
CA VAL A 129 49.14 31.27 3.35
C VAL A 129 48.13 32.34 3.76
N THR A 130 47.19 32.62 2.88
CA THR A 130 46.01 33.41 3.22
C THR A 130 45.16 32.52 4.11
N ARG A 131 45.33 32.70 5.43
CA ARG A 131 44.57 32.07 6.50
C ARG A 131 43.08 32.37 6.30
N THR A 132 42.36 31.48 5.64
CA THR A 132 40.90 31.52 5.58
C THR A 132 40.40 31.32 6.99
N LYS A 133 39.82 32.41 7.52
CA LYS A 133 39.17 32.50 8.83
C LYS A 133 38.21 31.31 8.98
N PRO A 134 38.25 30.55 10.09
CA PRO A 134 37.29 29.47 10.32
C PRO A 134 35.89 30.07 10.23
N SER A 135 35.10 29.62 9.26
CA SER A 135 33.70 29.99 9.16
C SER A 135 33.01 29.54 10.44
N ALA A 136 32.48 30.49 11.19
CA ALA A 136 31.69 30.24 12.38
C ALA A 136 30.64 29.16 12.07
N PRO A 137 30.38 28.22 13.00
CA PRO A 137 29.34 27.21 12.82
C PRO A 137 28.06 27.92 12.43
N LYS A 138 27.50 27.53 11.27
CA LYS A 138 26.17 27.97 10.83
C LYS A 138 25.23 27.72 11.99
N GLN A 139 24.82 28.80 12.65
CA GLN A 139 23.77 28.79 13.64
C GLN A 139 22.54 28.24 12.92
N GLU A 140 22.25 26.95 13.11
CA GLU A 140 20.95 26.41 12.78
C GLU A 140 19.93 27.32 13.42
N SER A 141 19.01 27.83 12.61
CA SER A 141 18.07 28.83 13.09
C SER A 141 17.32 28.21 14.27
N GLU A 142 17.18 28.97 15.35
CA GLU A 142 16.42 28.55 16.56
C GLU A 142 15.03 27.99 16.19
N LYS A 143 14.50 28.42 15.02
CA LYS A 143 13.28 27.94 14.39
C LYS A 143 13.34 26.50 13.84
N ASP A 144 14.50 26.04 13.36
CA ASP A 144 14.72 24.68 12.86
C ASP A 144 14.99 23.71 14.02
N LEU A 145 15.70 24.17 15.06
CA LEU A 145 15.83 23.46 16.34
C LEU A 145 14.46 23.33 17.04
N LEU A 146 13.64 24.37 17.06
CA LEU A 146 12.28 24.32 17.62
C LEU A 146 11.35 23.40 16.79
N ARG A 147 11.51 23.35 15.46
CA ARG A 147 10.79 22.38 14.59
C ARG A 147 11.24 20.94 14.83
N ALA A 148 12.54 20.72 15.01
CA ALA A 148 13.08 19.40 15.34
C ALA A 148 12.60 18.95 16.74
N HIS A 149 12.57 19.87 17.72
CA HIS A 149 12.10 19.57 19.06
C HIS A 149 10.58 19.31 19.12
N LEU A 150 9.77 20.07 18.36
CA LEU A 150 8.33 19.81 18.21
C LEU A 150 8.06 18.48 17.49
N ALA A 151 8.90 18.08 16.53
CA ALA A 151 8.79 16.76 15.87
C ALA A 151 9.11 15.59 16.82
N VAL A 152 10.07 15.77 17.74
CA VAL A 152 10.38 14.78 18.79
C VAL A 152 9.25 14.73 19.85
N THR A 153 8.67 15.87 20.21
CA THR A 153 7.54 15.95 21.14
C THR A 153 6.30 15.26 20.57
N GLU A 154 5.98 15.47 19.28
CA GLU A 154 4.85 14.81 18.58
C GLU A 154 5.06 13.28 18.45
N THR A 155 6.31 12.84 18.35
CA THR A 155 6.67 11.41 18.35
C THR A 155 6.49 10.80 19.74
N ASN A 156 6.88 11.50 20.81
CA ASN A 156 6.68 11.05 22.19
C ASN A 156 5.19 11.06 22.62
N HIS A 157 4.37 11.99 22.12
CA HIS A 157 2.92 11.97 22.30
C HIS A 157 2.22 10.81 21.56
N SER A 158 2.84 10.23 20.52
CA SER A 158 2.33 9.04 19.85
C SER A 158 2.62 7.74 20.62
N ILE A 159 3.69 7.72 21.40
CA ILE A 159 4.10 6.60 22.27
C ILE A 159 3.28 6.59 23.58
N ILE A 160 2.81 7.76 24.04
CA ILE A 160 1.91 7.90 25.20
C ILE A 160 0.43 7.61 24.85
N ARG A 161 0.14 7.04 23.66
CA ARG A 161 -1.21 6.55 23.37
C ARG A 161 -1.56 5.31 24.21
N SER A 162 -2.39 5.61 25.20
CA SER A 162 -3.61 4.86 25.53
C SER A 162 -3.47 3.51 26.23
N ASN A 163 -3.06 3.54 27.50
CA ASN A 163 -3.64 2.66 28.54
C ASN A 163 -4.82 3.33 29.27
N GLY A 164 -5.19 4.56 28.91
CA GLY A 164 -6.45 5.16 29.32
C GLY A 164 -7.58 4.50 28.54
N ILE A 165 -8.59 4.03 29.25
CA ILE A 165 -9.84 3.47 28.72
C ILE A 165 -10.36 4.40 27.61
N ASN A 166 -10.05 4.05 26.36
CA ASN A 166 -10.64 4.66 25.18
C ASN A 166 -12.12 4.28 25.25
N SER A 167 -12.93 5.14 25.86
CA SER A 167 -14.32 5.28 25.43
C SER A 167 -14.24 5.52 23.93
N LEU A 168 -14.41 4.44 23.16
CA LEU A 168 -14.48 4.46 21.71
C LEU A 168 -15.59 5.46 21.42
N THR A 169 -15.20 6.67 21.04
CA THR A 169 -16.13 7.73 20.68
C THR A 169 -16.69 7.33 19.32
N VAL A 170 -17.66 6.42 19.35
CA VAL A 170 -18.35 5.91 18.17
C VAL A 170 -19.28 7.02 17.73
N ILE A 171 -18.88 7.72 16.68
CA ILE A 171 -19.76 8.65 15.98
C ILE A 171 -20.73 7.77 15.17
N PRO A 172 -22.04 7.70 15.51
CA PRO A 172 -22.94 6.63 15.07
C PRO A 172 -23.06 6.44 13.56
N GLN A 173 -22.87 7.51 12.77
CA GLN A 173 -22.96 7.46 11.32
C GLN A 173 -21.70 6.93 10.60
N PHE A 174 -20.61 6.66 11.32
CA PHE A 174 -19.37 6.14 10.76
C PHE A 174 -19.12 4.69 11.18
N THR A 175 -18.47 3.93 10.31
CA THR A 175 -18.00 2.57 10.63
C THR A 175 -17.06 2.65 11.84
N PRO A 176 -17.32 1.88 12.92
CA PRO A 176 -16.45 1.86 14.09
C PRO A 176 -15.08 1.29 13.73
N ILE A 177 -14.07 1.64 14.53
CA ILE A 177 -12.72 1.09 14.38
C ILE A 177 -12.80 -0.44 14.61
N PRO A 178 -12.42 -1.28 13.63
CA PRO A 178 -12.46 -2.72 13.83
C PRO A 178 -11.44 -3.15 14.88
N MET A 179 -11.63 -4.34 15.46
CA MET A 179 -10.67 -4.92 16.39
C MET A 179 -9.30 -5.06 15.70
N GLY A 180 -8.25 -4.50 16.30
CA GLY A 180 -6.91 -4.42 15.68
C GLY A 180 -6.68 -3.20 14.77
N GLY A 181 -7.68 -2.34 14.58
CA GLY A 181 -7.58 -1.14 13.77
C GLY A 181 -7.82 -1.37 12.27
N PHE A 182 -7.97 -0.29 11.51
CA PHE A 182 -8.16 -0.37 10.06
C PHE A 182 -6.91 -0.94 9.36
N PRO A 183 -7.09 -1.75 8.29
CA PRO A 183 -5.98 -2.20 7.46
C PRO A 183 -5.11 -1.05 6.98
N HIS A 184 -3.80 -1.26 6.95
CA HIS A 184 -2.85 -0.23 6.53
C HIS A 184 -2.92 0.02 5.00
N ILE A 185 -2.89 1.29 4.60
CA ILE A 185 -2.84 1.71 3.19
C ILE A 185 -1.39 2.01 2.84
N HIS A 186 -0.75 1.09 2.12
CA HIS A 186 0.65 1.24 1.72
C HIS A 186 0.76 2.22 0.55
N LEU A 187 1.63 3.22 0.70
CA LEU A 187 1.94 4.20 -0.33
C LEU A 187 3.14 3.75 -1.18
N ALA A 188 3.18 4.19 -2.44
CA ALA A 188 4.24 3.91 -3.40
C ALA A 188 5.55 4.64 -3.10
N HIS A 189 5.47 5.82 -2.48
CA HIS A 189 6.59 6.62 -2.01
C HIS A 189 6.09 7.64 -0.98
N ALA A 190 7.02 8.26 -0.26
CA ALA A 190 6.75 9.21 0.82
C ALA A 190 5.84 10.40 0.42
N ALA A 191 5.94 10.83 -0.83
CA ALA A 191 5.21 11.97 -1.38
C ALA A 191 3.97 11.60 -2.21
N GLN A 192 3.55 10.32 -2.23
CA GLN A 192 2.49 9.84 -3.14
C GLN A 192 1.18 10.66 -3.02
N LEU A 193 0.89 11.21 -1.84
CA LEU A 193 -0.30 12.04 -1.61
C LEU A 193 -0.31 13.33 -2.45
N PHE A 194 0.83 13.76 -2.98
CA PHE A 194 0.96 14.94 -3.83
C PHE A 194 1.08 14.60 -5.32
N ASP A 195 1.02 13.31 -5.70
CA ASP A 195 1.16 12.88 -7.09
C ASP A 195 0.19 13.62 -8.01
N TYR A 196 0.71 14.07 -9.14
CA TYR A 196 -0.02 14.76 -10.20
C TYR A 196 -0.69 16.08 -9.77
N GLN A 197 -0.44 16.55 -8.55
CA GLN A 197 -0.94 17.84 -8.08
C GLN A 197 -0.11 18.95 -8.71
N ALA A 198 -0.77 19.96 -9.29
CA ALA A 198 -0.08 21.10 -9.85
C ALA A 198 0.81 21.80 -8.79
N ALA A 199 2.06 22.09 -9.14
CA ALA A 199 3.03 22.71 -8.25
C ALA A 199 2.51 24.02 -7.62
N LYS A 200 1.77 24.83 -8.40
CA LYS A 200 1.11 26.06 -7.90
C LYS A 200 0.14 25.76 -6.75
N VAL A 201 -0.62 24.68 -6.83
CA VAL A 201 -1.57 24.30 -5.77
C VAL A 201 -0.86 23.75 -4.55
N ILE A 202 0.20 22.94 -4.73
CA ILE A 202 1.05 22.50 -3.60
C ILE A 202 1.61 23.71 -2.85
N ASN A 203 2.12 24.71 -3.57
CA ASN A 203 2.64 25.94 -2.98
C ASN A 203 1.59 26.73 -2.20
N VAL A 204 0.33 26.74 -2.68
CA VAL A 204 -0.80 27.33 -1.94
C VAL A 204 -1.09 26.51 -0.68
N TRP A 205 -1.18 25.18 -0.80
CA TRP A 205 -1.45 24.29 0.34
C TRP A 205 -0.39 24.39 1.43
N LEU A 206 0.89 24.55 1.08
CA LEU A 206 1.96 24.77 2.05
C LEU A 206 1.75 26.04 2.88
N LYS A 207 1.19 27.10 2.29
CA LYS A 207 0.92 28.40 2.94
C LYS A 207 -0.35 28.43 3.79
N VAL A 208 -1.27 27.48 3.62
CA VAL A 208 -2.49 27.38 4.44
C VAL A 208 -2.09 27.14 5.91
N PRO A 209 -2.61 27.90 6.89
CA PRO A 209 -2.30 27.68 8.30
C PRO A 209 -2.67 26.26 8.79
N HIS A 210 -1.91 25.74 9.75
CA HIS A 210 -2.32 24.57 10.53
C HIS A 210 -3.44 24.98 11.50
N PRO A 211 -4.31 24.04 11.93
CA PRO A 211 -4.31 22.61 11.65
C PRO A 211 -4.91 22.23 10.28
N LYS A 212 -4.26 21.29 9.56
CA LYS A 212 -4.67 20.79 8.23
C LYS A 212 -4.22 19.35 7.99
N ILE A 213 -4.95 18.62 7.13
CA ILE A 213 -4.73 17.20 6.80
C ILE A 213 -4.95 16.94 5.31
N LEU A 214 -4.41 15.84 4.80
CA LEU A 214 -4.69 15.32 3.47
C LEU A 214 -5.72 14.19 3.55
N VAL A 215 -6.60 14.12 2.57
CA VAL A 215 -7.63 13.07 2.51
C VAL A 215 -7.69 12.43 1.13
N ARG A 216 -7.79 11.10 1.08
CA ARG A 216 -8.06 10.33 -0.14
C ARG A 216 -9.41 9.64 -0.07
N VAL A 217 -10.27 9.90 -1.06
CA VAL A 217 -11.61 9.31 -1.15
C VAL A 217 -11.54 7.91 -1.76
N PHE A 218 -12.21 6.94 -1.13
CA PHE A 218 -12.29 5.57 -1.62
C PHE A 218 -13.13 5.49 -2.91
N ASN A 219 -12.76 4.57 -3.80
CA ASN A 219 -13.47 4.32 -5.06
C ASN A 219 -13.60 5.56 -5.96
N HIS A 220 -12.69 6.53 -5.82
CA HIS A 220 -12.62 7.68 -6.71
C HIS A 220 -11.84 7.32 -7.98
N ASP A 221 -12.54 7.22 -9.10
CA ASP A 221 -12.00 6.76 -10.40
C ASP A 221 -11.42 7.89 -11.26
N ARG A 222 -11.32 9.12 -10.72
CA ARG A 222 -10.80 10.34 -11.40
C ARG A 222 -11.64 10.83 -12.58
N LYS A 223 -12.64 10.08 -13.03
CA LYS A 223 -13.42 10.41 -14.22
C LYS A 223 -14.34 11.60 -13.95
N ASN A 224 -14.43 12.51 -14.91
CA ASN A 224 -15.27 13.71 -14.88
C ASN A 224 -14.99 14.59 -13.64
N PRO A 225 -13.74 15.07 -13.45
CA PRO A 225 -13.35 15.82 -12.26
C PRO A 225 -14.16 17.12 -12.09
N SER A 226 -14.59 17.74 -13.19
CA SER A 226 -15.44 18.94 -13.17
C SER A 226 -16.81 18.71 -12.52
N ILE A 227 -17.37 17.50 -12.65
CA ILE A 227 -18.69 17.14 -12.10
C ILE A 227 -18.53 16.51 -10.73
N LYS A 228 -17.65 15.51 -10.60
CA LYS A 228 -17.48 14.76 -9.33
C LYS A 228 -16.72 15.57 -8.27
N GLY A 229 -15.83 16.47 -8.68
CA GLY A 229 -14.99 17.27 -7.78
C GLY A 229 -15.80 18.08 -6.76
N PRO A 230 -16.70 18.98 -7.21
CA PRO A 230 -17.54 19.76 -6.30
C PRO A 230 -18.41 18.91 -5.37
N ILE A 231 -18.95 17.79 -5.87
CA ILE A 231 -19.74 16.84 -5.06
C ILE A 231 -18.89 16.23 -3.95
N LEU A 232 -17.65 15.82 -4.26
CA LEU A 232 -16.73 15.25 -3.27
C LEU A 232 -16.26 16.29 -2.24
N VAL A 233 -15.98 17.52 -2.68
CA VAL A 233 -15.66 18.65 -1.79
C VAL A 233 -16.78 18.83 -0.76
N GLU A 234 -18.02 18.89 -1.24
CA GLU A 234 -19.18 19.10 -0.37
C GLU A 234 -19.41 17.93 0.59
N ARG A 235 -19.30 16.68 0.12
CA ARG A 235 -19.43 15.50 0.98
C ARG A 235 -18.33 15.41 2.03
N LEU A 236 -17.09 15.75 1.69
CA LEU A 236 -15.99 15.82 2.65
C LEU A 236 -16.23 16.92 3.68
N ARG A 237 -16.68 18.09 3.24
CA ARG A 237 -17.01 19.23 4.12
C ARG A 237 -18.08 18.85 5.13
N ILE A 238 -19.19 18.26 4.69
CA ILE A 238 -20.26 17.78 5.57
C ILE A 238 -19.72 16.73 6.56
N ALA A 239 -19.07 15.68 6.06
CA ALA A 239 -18.60 14.58 6.91
C ALA A 239 -17.60 15.04 7.98
N VAL A 240 -16.68 15.95 7.64
CA VAL A 240 -15.70 16.47 8.61
C VAL A 240 -16.32 17.50 9.55
N SER A 241 -17.32 18.26 9.11
CA SER A 241 -18.08 19.15 10.00
C SER A 241 -18.86 18.35 11.04
N GLU A 242 -19.45 17.21 10.65
CA GLU A 242 -20.11 16.30 11.60
C GLU A 242 -19.13 15.76 12.67
N ILE A 243 -17.88 15.45 12.27
CA ILE A 243 -16.84 15.02 13.22
C ILE A 243 -16.42 16.19 14.13
N ALA A 244 -16.24 17.40 13.58
CA ALA A 244 -15.86 18.58 14.35
C ALA A 244 -16.93 18.97 15.38
N HIS A 245 -18.20 18.95 14.98
CA HIS A 245 -19.35 19.22 15.84
C HIS A 245 -19.44 18.22 17.00
N PHE A 246 -19.12 16.95 16.76
CA PHE A 246 -19.04 15.94 17.82
C PHE A 246 -17.97 16.25 18.88
N VAL A 247 -16.86 16.90 18.50
CA VAL A 247 -15.76 17.23 19.41
C VAL A 247 -16.02 18.50 20.22
N HIS A 248 -16.46 19.59 19.56
CA HIS A 248 -16.52 20.91 20.19
C HIS A 248 -17.94 21.45 20.42
N GLN A 249 -18.98 20.84 19.87
CA GLN A 249 -20.37 21.36 19.82
C GLN A 249 -20.53 22.71 19.10
N ASP A 250 -19.43 23.38 18.74
CA ASP A 250 -19.41 24.64 18.00
C ASP A 250 -19.39 24.43 16.47
N ASP A 251 -19.98 25.39 15.75
CA ASP A 251 -20.05 25.42 14.29
C ASP A 251 -18.76 25.98 13.67
N GLN A 252 -17.65 25.25 13.82
CA GLN A 252 -16.40 25.59 13.13
C GLN A 252 -16.53 25.37 11.62
N GLU A 253 -16.23 26.41 10.82
CA GLU A 253 -16.29 26.35 9.36
C GLU A 253 -15.15 25.50 8.77
N VAL A 254 -15.39 24.20 8.55
CA VAL A 254 -14.43 23.32 7.88
C VAL A 254 -14.29 23.68 6.40
N LYS A 255 -13.05 23.77 5.91
CA LYS A 255 -12.76 24.08 4.49
C LYS A 255 -12.06 22.92 3.79
N VAL A 256 -12.41 22.73 2.52
CA VAL A 256 -11.87 21.66 1.67
C VAL A 256 -11.38 22.26 0.36
N SER A 257 -10.12 22.01 0.00
CA SER A 257 -9.56 22.34 -1.31
C SER A 257 -9.50 21.08 -2.18
N PRO A 258 -10.08 21.09 -3.39
CA PRO A 258 -10.01 19.96 -4.30
C PRO A 258 -8.60 19.74 -4.85
N PRO A 259 -8.29 18.52 -5.31
CA PRO A 259 -7.11 18.26 -6.13
C PRO A 259 -7.18 19.04 -7.43
N CYS A 260 -6.02 19.43 -7.97
CA CYS A 260 -5.90 20.20 -9.19
C CYS A 260 -4.73 19.65 -10.02
N PRO A 261 -4.98 19.08 -11.21
CA PRO A 261 -3.93 18.47 -12.01
C PRO A 261 -2.97 19.52 -12.57
N GLU A 262 -1.72 19.11 -12.77
CA GLU A 262 -0.82 19.86 -13.65
C GLU A 262 -1.38 19.85 -15.07
N ALA A 263 -1.37 21.00 -15.75
CA ALA A 263 -1.95 21.08 -17.09
C ALA A 263 -1.21 20.10 -18.02
N VAL A 264 -1.95 19.31 -18.80
CA VAL A 264 -1.45 18.49 -19.94
C VAL A 264 -0.91 17.09 -19.59
N THR A 265 -1.38 16.41 -18.55
CA THR A 265 -1.09 14.97 -18.39
C THR A 265 -2.17 14.09 -19.03
N GLU A 266 -1.75 12.97 -19.62
CA GLU A 266 -2.62 11.90 -20.14
C GLU A 266 -3.78 11.58 -19.18
N ASP A 267 -4.93 11.13 -19.73
CA ASP A 267 -6.19 10.85 -19.00
C ASP A 267 -6.04 9.94 -17.76
N THR A 268 -4.92 9.26 -17.59
CA THR A 268 -4.65 8.29 -16.52
C THR A 268 -4.12 8.94 -15.24
N ASN A 269 -3.49 10.11 -15.32
CA ASN A 269 -2.68 10.69 -14.24
C ASN A 269 -3.37 11.91 -13.63
N HIS A 270 -4.18 11.67 -12.58
CA HIS A 270 -4.88 12.74 -11.87
C HIS A 270 -4.59 12.71 -10.37
N PRO A 271 -4.49 13.90 -9.74
CA PRO A 271 -4.34 14.00 -8.29
C PRO A 271 -5.58 13.45 -7.58
N LEU A 272 -5.34 12.75 -6.47
CA LEU A 272 -6.38 12.05 -5.70
C LEU A 272 -6.64 12.65 -4.33
N SER A 273 -5.74 13.50 -3.84
CA SER A 273 -5.78 13.98 -2.46
C SER A 273 -6.48 15.33 -2.37
N PHE A 274 -7.30 15.49 -1.35
CA PHE A 274 -7.95 16.74 -0.98
C PHE A 274 -7.22 17.31 0.22
N LEU A 275 -7.10 18.63 0.31
CA LEU A 275 -6.65 19.30 1.52
C LEU A 275 -7.87 19.68 2.35
N ILE A 276 -7.87 19.32 3.63
CA ILE A 276 -8.86 19.78 4.61
C ILE A 276 -8.13 20.65 5.62
N TYR A 277 -8.68 21.83 5.91
CA TYR A 277 -8.04 22.85 6.75
C TYR A 277 -9.08 23.66 7.53
N ASN A 278 -8.59 24.55 8.39
CA ASN A 278 -9.40 25.24 9.39
C ASN A 278 -10.05 24.25 10.37
N LEU A 279 -9.26 23.30 10.87
CA LEU A 279 -9.67 22.31 11.88
C LEU A 279 -9.17 22.77 13.26
N SER A 280 -9.78 22.32 14.35
CA SER A 280 -9.13 22.35 15.67
C SER A 280 -8.06 21.25 15.76
N GLU A 281 -7.12 21.37 16.70
CA GLU A 281 -6.09 20.34 16.91
C GLU A 281 -6.72 19.02 17.44
N GLU A 282 -7.78 19.11 18.23
CA GLU A 282 -8.54 17.97 18.75
C GLU A 282 -9.26 17.24 17.60
N THR A 283 -9.93 17.97 16.71
CA THR A 283 -10.60 17.39 15.53
C THR A 283 -9.59 16.74 14.59
N LYS A 284 -8.47 17.43 14.29
CA LYS A 284 -7.36 16.87 13.51
C LYS A 284 -6.84 15.58 14.14
N SER A 285 -6.59 15.59 15.46
CA SER A 285 -6.09 14.44 16.19
C SER A 285 -7.06 13.26 16.13
N LEU A 286 -8.35 13.50 16.38
CA LEU A 286 -9.40 12.46 16.27
C LEU A 286 -9.41 11.84 14.87
N ILE A 287 -9.43 12.68 13.82
CA ILE A 287 -9.48 12.21 12.43
C ILE A 287 -8.25 11.36 12.07
N LEU A 288 -7.05 11.82 12.45
CA LEU A 288 -5.79 11.13 12.18
C LEU A 288 -5.60 9.87 13.02
N ASN A 289 -6.17 9.81 14.23
CA ASN A 289 -6.10 8.64 15.10
C ASN A 289 -6.91 7.49 14.53
N GLN A 290 -8.11 7.78 14.05
CA GLN A 290 -8.97 6.79 13.41
C GLN A 290 -8.49 6.41 12.00
N ARG A 291 -7.83 7.33 11.28
CA ARG A 291 -7.29 7.18 9.90
C ARG A 291 -8.35 6.97 8.82
N VAL A 292 -9.32 6.06 8.99
CA VAL A 292 -10.33 5.75 7.98
C VAL A 292 -11.72 6.07 8.51
N TRP A 293 -12.44 6.87 7.74
CA TRP A 293 -13.79 7.32 8.04
C TRP A 293 -14.72 6.84 6.95
N SER A 294 -15.77 6.12 7.33
CA SER A 294 -16.70 5.53 6.38
C SER A 294 -18.14 5.73 6.81
N SER A 295 -18.86 6.58 6.08
CA SER A 295 -20.32 6.72 6.17
C SER A 295 -20.98 6.23 4.89
N THR A 296 -22.31 6.17 4.87
CA THR A 296 -23.08 5.82 3.67
C THR A 296 -22.94 6.87 2.54
N LYS A 297 -22.51 8.10 2.88
CA LYS A 297 -22.35 9.21 1.92
C LYS A 297 -20.94 9.29 1.33
N ILE A 298 -19.92 9.01 2.14
CA ILE A 298 -18.51 9.11 1.75
C ILE A 298 -17.61 8.22 2.62
N THR A 299 -16.58 7.68 1.99
CA THR A 299 -15.51 6.96 2.67
C THR A 299 -14.17 7.55 2.29
N PHE A 300 -13.32 7.83 3.27
CA PHE A 300 -12.04 8.44 3.04
C PHE A 300 -10.96 7.99 4.03
N ALA A 301 -9.70 8.03 3.59
CA ALA A 301 -8.53 7.89 4.43
C ALA A 301 -7.91 9.26 4.68
N ALA A 302 -7.66 9.57 5.95
CA ALA A 302 -6.98 10.77 6.40
C ALA A 302 -5.49 10.49 6.62
N HIS A 303 -4.68 11.45 6.19
CA HIS A 303 -3.24 11.43 6.27
C HIS A 303 -2.74 12.77 6.81
N GLN A 304 -1.60 12.73 7.50
CA GLN A 304 -0.96 13.95 7.96
C GLN A 304 -0.52 14.80 6.77
N PHE A 305 -0.62 16.12 6.89
CA PHE A 305 -0.06 17.05 5.89
C PHE A 305 1.46 17.16 6.09
N ARG A 306 2.18 16.07 5.82
CA ARG A 306 3.64 16.03 5.79
C ARG A 306 4.11 14.97 4.80
N VAL A 307 5.32 15.14 4.29
CA VAL A 307 6.00 14.04 3.58
C VAL A 307 6.36 13.01 4.64
N ASN A 308 5.84 11.80 4.49
CA ASN A 308 6.06 10.74 5.47
C ASN A 308 7.47 10.16 5.34
N SER A 309 7.91 9.39 6.34
CA SER A 309 9.05 8.49 6.16
C SER A 309 8.82 7.57 4.94
N PRO A 310 9.90 7.10 4.29
CA PRO A 310 9.77 6.19 3.17
C PRO A 310 8.88 4.97 3.51
N PRO A 311 8.04 4.52 2.57
CA PRO A 311 7.14 3.42 2.84
C PRO A 311 7.91 2.11 3.03
N LEU A 312 7.35 1.24 3.89
CA LEU A 312 7.90 -0.07 4.16
C LEU A 312 7.83 -1.00 2.95
N LEU A 313 6.79 -0.86 2.11
CA LEU A 313 6.59 -1.69 0.93
C LEU A 313 7.52 -1.24 -0.20
N LEU A 314 8.42 -2.14 -0.59
CA LEU A 314 9.43 -1.88 -1.61
C LEU A 314 8.90 -2.23 -3.01
N PHE A 315 8.57 -3.49 -3.26
CA PHE A 315 8.10 -3.98 -4.55
C PHE A 315 7.32 -5.29 -4.38
N CYS A 316 6.73 -5.79 -5.45
CA CYS A 316 6.04 -7.08 -5.49
C CYS A 316 6.78 -8.01 -6.44
N LEU A 317 7.05 -9.25 -6.01
CA LEU A 317 7.64 -10.30 -6.82
C LEU A 317 6.58 -11.23 -7.39
N HIS A 318 6.81 -11.69 -8.62
CA HIS A 318 6.07 -12.79 -9.25
C HIS A 318 7.04 -13.73 -9.97
N GLY A 319 6.56 -14.91 -10.37
CA GLY A 319 7.34 -15.90 -11.13
C GLY A 319 7.74 -17.13 -10.33
N PHE A 320 7.47 -17.14 -9.01
CA PHE A 320 7.64 -18.32 -8.17
C PHE A 320 6.44 -19.28 -8.27
N SER A 321 6.71 -20.57 -8.10
CA SER A 321 5.71 -21.65 -8.09
C SER A 321 5.36 -22.17 -6.70
N THR A 322 6.05 -21.70 -5.66
CA THR A 322 5.78 -22.05 -4.25
C THR A 322 4.75 -21.13 -3.64
N THR A 323 4.15 -21.53 -2.52
CA THR A 323 3.31 -20.69 -1.66
C THR A 323 3.97 -20.42 -0.29
N ASP A 324 5.17 -20.98 -0.07
CA ASP A 324 5.95 -20.84 1.16
C ASP A 324 6.71 -19.51 1.20
N ASN A 325 6.42 -18.69 2.20
CA ASN A 325 7.07 -17.39 2.39
C ASN A 325 8.52 -17.53 2.84
N VAL A 326 8.88 -18.60 3.56
CA VAL A 326 10.23 -18.80 4.08
C VAL A 326 11.20 -19.02 2.93
N THR A 327 10.87 -19.91 1.99
CA THR A 327 11.66 -20.13 0.77
C THR A 327 11.89 -18.83 -0.01
N ILE A 328 10.86 -18.00 -0.19
CA ILE A 328 11.01 -16.73 -0.92
C ILE A 328 11.85 -15.73 -0.12
N ARG A 329 11.70 -15.70 1.22
CA ARG A 329 12.50 -14.84 2.08
C ARG A 329 13.97 -15.21 1.99
N SER A 330 14.31 -16.50 2.02
CA SER A 330 15.68 -16.97 1.85
C SER A 330 16.26 -16.57 0.50
N ALA A 331 15.52 -16.78 -0.59
CA ALA A 331 15.97 -16.39 -1.94
C ALA A 331 16.26 -14.89 -2.08
N VAL A 332 15.42 -14.03 -1.46
CA VAL A 332 15.65 -12.58 -1.46
C VAL A 332 16.83 -12.20 -0.57
N TYR A 333 16.91 -12.81 0.62
CA TYR A 333 17.99 -12.58 1.57
C TYR A 333 19.34 -12.94 0.98
N GLU A 334 19.48 -14.12 0.35
CA GLU A 334 20.69 -14.58 -0.32
C GLU A 334 21.20 -13.56 -1.34
N VAL A 335 20.33 -13.10 -2.25
CA VAL A 335 20.66 -12.08 -3.26
C VAL A 335 21.11 -10.78 -2.61
N TRP A 336 20.44 -10.33 -1.55
CA TRP A 336 20.80 -9.08 -0.86
C TRP A 336 22.08 -9.18 -0.04
N THR A 337 22.45 -10.38 0.41
CA THR A 337 23.70 -10.63 1.14
C THR A 337 24.89 -10.99 0.27
N GLU A 338 24.67 -11.27 -1.03
CA GLU A 338 25.74 -11.43 -2.00
C GLU A 338 26.64 -10.20 -2.00
N ASP A 339 27.96 -10.40 -2.06
CA ASP A 339 28.93 -9.32 -1.90
C ASP A 339 28.62 -8.14 -2.83
N VAL A 340 28.53 -8.38 -4.14
CA VAL A 340 28.29 -7.31 -5.12
C VAL A 340 27.01 -6.52 -4.77
N THR A 341 25.91 -7.22 -4.51
CA THR A 341 24.63 -6.59 -4.18
C THR A 341 24.70 -5.78 -2.88
N ARG A 342 25.32 -6.35 -1.86
CA ARG A 342 25.49 -5.70 -0.56
C ARG A 342 26.37 -4.46 -0.66
N TRP A 343 27.45 -4.53 -1.44
CA TRP A 343 28.33 -3.39 -1.71
C TRP A 343 27.59 -2.26 -2.44
N ASP A 344 26.78 -2.58 -3.45
CA ASP A 344 25.96 -1.58 -4.17
C ASP A 344 24.89 -0.95 -3.25
N ILE A 345 24.26 -1.72 -2.36
CA ILE A 345 23.33 -1.17 -1.34
C ILE A 345 24.09 -0.21 -0.41
N CYS A 346 25.28 -0.61 0.05
CA CYS A 346 26.13 0.21 0.92
C CYS A 346 26.53 1.53 0.21
N ASP A 347 26.97 1.45 -1.04
CA ASP A 347 27.33 2.62 -1.87
C ASP A 347 26.14 3.58 -2.01
N ILE A 348 24.95 3.07 -2.35
CA ILE A 348 23.73 3.89 -2.43
C ILE A 348 23.44 4.58 -1.09
N LEU A 349 23.54 3.87 0.02
CA LEU A 349 23.25 4.41 1.36
C LEU A 349 24.29 5.44 1.83
N SER A 350 25.53 5.36 1.34
CA SER A 350 26.59 6.33 1.63
C SER A 350 26.32 7.72 1.05
N GLU A 351 25.45 7.83 0.04
CA GLU A 351 24.98 9.12 -0.49
C GLU A 351 23.99 9.86 0.43
N GLY A 352 23.57 9.20 1.52
CA GLY A 352 22.55 9.68 2.44
C GLY A 352 23.07 10.49 3.64
N ASP A 353 22.25 10.51 4.68
CA ASP A 353 22.49 11.15 5.98
C ASP A 353 23.11 10.19 7.01
N ILE A 354 23.47 8.99 6.59
CA ILE A 354 24.03 7.95 7.45
C ILE A 354 25.53 8.21 7.60
N PRO A 355 26.07 8.33 8.84
CA PRO A 355 27.50 8.45 9.06
C PRO A 355 28.28 7.32 8.40
N GLU A 356 29.41 7.63 7.77
CA GLU A 356 30.23 6.68 6.98
C GLU A 356 30.57 5.41 7.76
N ASP A 357 30.92 5.55 9.05
CA ASP A 357 31.24 4.44 9.96
C ASP A 357 30.04 3.53 10.29
N LYS A 358 28.81 3.96 9.95
CA LYS A 358 27.56 3.25 10.24
C LYS A 358 26.86 2.70 9.01
N VAL A 359 27.28 3.07 7.79
CA VAL A 359 26.60 2.67 6.54
C VAL A 359 26.52 1.15 6.41
N HIS A 360 27.60 0.44 6.74
CA HIS A 360 27.61 -1.02 6.72
C HIS A 360 26.61 -1.64 7.70
N ASN A 361 26.52 -1.12 8.93
CA ASN A 361 25.55 -1.61 9.92
C ASN A 361 24.11 -1.29 9.48
N ALA A 362 23.87 -0.09 8.97
CA ALA A 362 22.56 0.30 8.44
C ALA A 362 22.13 -0.57 7.24
N THR A 363 23.09 -0.98 6.39
CA THR A 363 22.85 -1.93 5.31
C THR A 363 22.39 -3.29 5.85
N TRP A 364 23.07 -3.82 6.87
CA TRP A 364 22.67 -5.07 7.50
C TRP A 364 21.32 -4.99 8.21
N ASP A 365 21.04 -3.90 8.91
CA ASP A 365 19.76 -3.68 9.58
C ASP A 365 18.61 -3.61 8.56
N PHE A 366 18.83 -2.93 7.43
CA PHE A 366 17.90 -2.92 6.31
C PHE A 366 17.61 -4.33 5.79
N ILE A 367 18.65 -5.13 5.50
CA ILE A 367 18.49 -6.50 4.99
C ILE A 367 17.78 -7.40 6.02
N LYS A 368 18.19 -7.34 7.29
CA LYS A 368 17.58 -8.12 8.39
C LYS A 368 16.12 -7.76 8.63
N SER A 369 15.77 -6.50 8.38
CA SER A 369 14.39 -6.02 8.49
C SER A 369 13.46 -6.51 7.39
N LEU A 370 13.91 -7.34 6.45
CA LEU A 370 13.06 -7.90 5.38
C LEU A 370 11.92 -8.76 5.93
N TRP A 371 10.68 -8.51 5.50
CA TRP A 371 9.57 -9.47 5.62
C TRP A 371 8.71 -9.52 4.36
N ILE A 372 7.90 -10.58 4.25
CA ILE A 372 7.16 -10.89 3.03
C ILE A 372 5.67 -11.07 3.33
N GLY A 373 4.82 -10.50 2.48
CA GLY A 373 3.39 -10.77 2.44
C GLY A 373 2.96 -11.42 1.13
N ARG A 374 2.35 -12.61 1.19
CA ARG A 374 1.83 -13.31 0.02
C ARG A 374 0.45 -12.80 -0.39
N LEU A 375 0.22 -12.76 -1.69
CA LEU A 375 -1.06 -12.47 -2.32
C LEU A 375 -1.31 -13.48 -3.43
N ASP A 376 -2.50 -14.05 -3.48
CA ASP A 376 -2.85 -15.04 -4.50
C ASP A 376 -3.67 -14.35 -5.62
N PHE A 377 -3.03 -14.16 -6.78
CA PHE A 377 -3.63 -13.46 -7.93
C PHE A 377 -4.31 -14.46 -8.86
N LYS A 378 -5.58 -14.20 -9.18
CA LYS A 378 -6.29 -14.98 -10.19
C LYS A 378 -5.93 -14.51 -11.60
N VAL A 379 -5.25 -15.34 -12.37
CA VAL A 379 -4.99 -15.08 -13.79
C VAL A 379 -6.19 -15.47 -14.66
N SER A 380 -6.16 -15.10 -15.95
CA SER A 380 -7.26 -15.31 -16.91
C SER A 380 -7.69 -16.79 -17.05
N SER A 381 -6.78 -17.74 -16.79
CA SER A 381 -7.08 -19.17 -16.76
C SER A 381 -7.88 -19.63 -15.53
N GLY A 382 -8.08 -18.74 -14.55
CA GLY A 382 -8.72 -19.02 -13.27
C GLY A 382 -7.78 -19.63 -12.23
N ILE A 383 -6.51 -19.88 -12.58
CA ILE A 383 -5.48 -20.37 -11.67
C ILE A 383 -5.04 -19.22 -10.75
N LEU A 384 -4.76 -19.54 -9.48
CA LEU A 384 -4.16 -18.62 -8.53
C LEU A 384 -2.63 -18.72 -8.67
N LEU A 385 -1.98 -17.60 -8.94
CA LEU A 385 -0.53 -17.47 -8.93
C LEU A 385 -0.11 -16.64 -7.71
N PRO A 386 0.91 -17.08 -6.98
CA PRO A 386 1.41 -16.37 -5.81
C PRO A 386 2.23 -15.15 -6.26
N HIS A 387 1.95 -14.03 -5.63
CA HIS A 387 2.70 -12.79 -5.69
C HIS A 387 3.17 -12.45 -4.28
N TYR A 388 4.30 -11.77 -4.15
CA TYR A 388 4.92 -11.55 -2.86
C TYR A 388 5.31 -10.08 -2.71
N ASN A 389 4.64 -9.38 -1.80
CA ASN A 389 5.05 -8.04 -1.40
C ASN A 389 6.30 -8.11 -0.52
N MET A 390 7.34 -7.39 -0.91
CA MET A 390 8.58 -7.24 -0.15
C MET A 390 8.50 -6.00 0.71
N PHE A 391 8.79 -6.15 1.99
CA PHE A 391 8.82 -5.03 2.92
C PHE A 391 10.14 -4.98 3.66
N ALA A 392 10.63 -3.77 3.94
CA ALA A 392 11.79 -3.55 4.80
C ALA A 392 11.71 -2.15 5.44
N ILE A 393 12.46 -1.95 6.53
CA ILE A 393 12.57 -0.64 7.19
C ILE A 393 13.65 0.16 6.49
N SER A 394 13.29 1.30 5.89
CA SER A 394 14.27 2.17 5.22
C SER A 394 15.31 2.69 6.22
N PRO A 395 16.61 2.57 5.92
CA PRO A 395 17.68 3.08 6.79
C PRO A 395 17.91 4.59 6.64
N THR A 396 17.29 5.23 5.64
CA THR A 396 17.37 6.69 5.40
C THR A 396 15.97 7.28 5.28
N ASN A 397 15.84 8.58 5.58
CA ASN A 397 14.65 9.38 5.27
C ASN A 397 14.81 10.26 4.04
N ILE A 398 15.97 10.24 3.37
CA ILE A 398 16.24 11.03 2.16
C ILE A 398 15.51 10.40 0.96
N PRO A 399 14.53 11.09 0.35
CA PRO A 399 13.73 10.49 -0.71
C PRO A 399 14.52 10.05 -1.94
N ALA A 400 15.55 10.80 -2.33
CA ALA A 400 16.40 10.48 -3.49
C ALA A 400 17.17 9.17 -3.29
N VAL A 401 17.82 9.02 -2.14
CA VAL A 401 18.57 7.80 -1.77
C VAL A 401 17.63 6.60 -1.65
N TRP A 402 16.49 6.75 -0.98
CA TRP A 402 15.50 5.67 -0.90
C TRP A 402 14.98 5.25 -2.28
N THR A 403 14.77 6.20 -3.19
CA THR A 403 14.30 5.92 -4.55
C THR A 403 15.37 5.18 -5.36
N LYS A 404 16.64 5.60 -5.24
CA LYS A 404 17.79 4.91 -5.86
C LYS A 404 17.92 3.48 -5.32
N LEU A 405 17.87 3.30 -3.99
CA LEU A 405 17.92 1.99 -3.34
C LEU A 405 16.79 1.09 -3.84
N ARG A 406 15.56 1.60 -3.83
CA ARG A 406 14.38 0.86 -4.28
C ARG A 406 14.47 0.48 -5.76
N ALA A 407 14.93 1.38 -6.62
CA ALA A 407 15.09 1.11 -8.04
C ALA A 407 16.15 0.04 -8.30
N TYR A 408 17.26 0.10 -7.55
CA TYR A 408 18.33 -0.89 -7.61
C TYR A 408 17.81 -2.29 -7.25
N ILE A 409 17.24 -2.47 -6.05
CA ILE A 409 16.73 -3.79 -5.63
C ILE A 409 15.55 -4.27 -6.49
N HIS A 410 14.73 -3.37 -7.02
CA HIS A 410 13.67 -3.73 -7.98
C HIS A 410 14.24 -4.26 -9.30
N SER A 411 15.45 -3.86 -9.70
CA SER A 411 16.07 -4.33 -10.95
C SER A 411 16.68 -5.73 -10.86
N LEU A 412 16.83 -6.25 -9.64
CA LEU A 412 17.43 -7.56 -9.38
C LEU A 412 16.49 -8.71 -9.77
N THR A 413 17.09 -9.87 -10.01
CA THR A 413 16.38 -11.13 -10.24
C THR A 413 16.61 -12.06 -9.06
N TYR A 414 15.55 -12.72 -8.60
CA TYR A 414 15.55 -13.52 -7.38
C TYR A 414 15.39 -15.00 -7.71
N LEU A 415 16.48 -15.75 -7.74
CA LEU A 415 16.44 -17.17 -8.09
C LEU A 415 16.12 -18.02 -6.86
N SER A 416 15.22 -18.99 -7.02
CA SER A 416 15.09 -20.13 -6.12
C SER A 416 15.26 -21.41 -6.93
N GLU A 417 16.29 -22.19 -6.62
CA GLU A 417 16.73 -23.35 -7.42
C GLU A 417 15.59 -24.28 -7.85
N LEU A 418 14.61 -24.49 -6.97
CA LEU A 418 13.50 -25.41 -7.20
C LEU A 418 12.16 -24.72 -7.41
N LYS A 419 12.04 -23.43 -7.07
CA LYS A 419 10.73 -22.71 -7.03
C LYS A 419 10.59 -21.64 -8.10
N GLY A 420 11.54 -21.54 -9.02
CA GLY A 420 11.50 -20.62 -10.14
C GLY A 420 12.22 -19.31 -9.86
N THR A 421 11.93 -18.31 -10.68
CA THR A 421 12.65 -17.03 -10.68
C THR A 421 11.67 -15.90 -10.44
N GLY A 422 11.91 -15.15 -9.36
CA GLY A 422 11.20 -13.95 -8.99
C GLY A 422 11.71 -12.74 -9.77
N THR A 423 10.79 -11.98 -10.35
CA THR A 423 11.08 -10.65 -10.90
C THR A 423 10.09 -9.64 -10.34
N ALA A 424 10.54 -8.39 -10.18
CA ALA A 424 9.71 -7.34 -9.63
C ALA A 424 8.68 -6.85 -10.65
N VAL A 425 7.45 -6.63 -10.19
CA VAL A 425 6.36 -6.03 -10.96
C VAL A 425 5.98 -4.67 -10.41
N ASN A 426 5.64 -3.79 -11.35
CA ASN A 426 5.06 -2.50 -11.03
C ASN A 426 3.74 -2.66 -10.31
N PHE A 427 3.56 -1.87 -9.26
CA PHE A 427 2.31 -1.82 -8.53
C PHE A 427 1.22 -1.14 -9.35
N MET A 428 0.03 -1.74 -9.32
CA MET A 428 -1.21 -1.07 -9.71
C MET A 428 -1.93 -0.66 -8.43
N PRO A 429 -2.06 0.65 -8.12
CA PRO A 429 -2.79 1.09 -6.95
C PRO A 429 -4.21 0.54 -6.94
N CYS A 430 -4.64 0.01 -5.80
CA CYS A 430 -5.98 -0.51 -5.61
C CYS A 430 -7.02 0.58 -5.99
N PRO A 431 -7.86 0.39 -7.02
CA PRO A 431 -8.88 1.38 -7.40
C PRO A 431 -9.93 1.68 -6.31
N LEU A 432 -9.92 0.93 -5.21
CA LEU A 432 -10.82 1.11 -4.07
C LEU A 432 -10.17 1.96 -2.96
N CYS A 433 -9.07 1.50 -2.35
CA CYS A 433 -8.43 2.20 -1.22
C CYS A 433 -7.12 2.92 -1.59
N HIS A 434 -6.67 2.83 -2.84
CA HIS A 434 -5.43 3.41 -3.38
C HIS A 434 -4.13 2.85 -2.78
N SER A 435 -4.21 1.79 -1.96
CA SER A 435 -3.03 1.04 -1.50
C SER A 435 -2.34 0.38 -2.69
N ILE A 436 -1.00 0.40 -2.72
CA ILE A 436 -0.23 -0.37 -3.70
C ILE A 436 0.00 -1.83 -3.30
N ALA A 437 -0.36 -2.20 -2.06
CA ALA A 437 -0.11 -3.55 -1.55
C ALA A 437 -1.03 -4.62 -2.13
N HIS A 438 -2.10 -4.30 -2.85
CA HIS A 438 -3.02 -5.31 -3.37
C HIS A 438 -3.90 -4.79 -4.51
N PRO A 439 -4.42 -5.67 -5.37
CA PRO A 439 -5.45 -5.30 -6.34
C PRO A 439 -6.82 -5.09 -5.67
N ARG A 440 -7.80 -4.59 -6.44
CA ARG A 440 -9.18 -4.35 -5.94
C ARG A 440 -9.83 -5.61 -5.35
N GLY A 441 -9.64 -6.76 -6.00
CA GLY A 441 -10.27 -8.03 -5.61
C GLY A 441 -9.77 -8.56 -4.26
N LEU A 442 -8.60 -8.11 -3.81
CA LEU A 442 -7.98 -8.49 -2.53
C LEU A 442 -8.00 -7.34 -1.52
N CYS A 443 -8.79 -6.29 -1.77
CA CYS A 443 -8.92 -5.18 -0.82
C CYS A 443 -9.61 -5.66 0.47
N PRO A 444 -9.02 -5.46 1.67
CA PRO A 444 -9.59 -5.96 2.91
C PRO A 444 -10.77 -5.13 3.42
N PHE A 445 -10.89 -3.86 3.00
CA PHE A 445 -11.87 -2.92 3.54
C PHE A 445 -13.35 -3.36 3.40
N PRO A 446 -13.81 -3.90 2.25
CA PRO A 446 -15.17 -4.39 2.12
C PRO A 446 -15.58 -5.48 3.12
N ASN A 447 -14.61 -6.20 3.69
CA ASN A 447 -14.82 -7.30 4.64
C ASN A 447 -14.86 -6.82 6.10
N ILE A 448 -14.66 -5.53 6.36
CA ILE A 448 -14.75 -4.98 7.71
C ILE A 448 -16.23 -5.05 8.19
N PRO A 449 -16.50 -5.56 9.41
CA PRO A 449 -17.84 -5.53 9.97
C PRO A 449 -18.41 -4.11 10.02
N LEU A 450 -19.70 -3.95 9.69
CA LEU A 450 -20.37 -2.64 9.63
C LEU A 450 -19.71 -1.63 8.67
N TRP A 451 -18.98 -2.12 7.66
CA TRP A 451 -18.39 -1.27 6.63
C TRP A 451 -19.44 -0.57 5.78
N ASN A 452 -19.56 0.74 5.95
CA ASN A 452 -20.48 1.62 5.21
C ASN A 452 -19.94 2.04 3.84
N GLY A 453 -18.69 1.68 3.52
CA GLY A 453 -18.02 2.15 2.33
C GLY A 453 -18.29 1.29 1.09
N PRO A 454 -17.63 1.62 -0.03
CA PRO A 454 -17.84 0.89 -1.27
C PRO A 454 -17.44 -0.59 -1.12
N LYS A 455 -18.28 -1.49 -1.64
CA LYS A 455 -18.04 -2.93 -1.64
C LYS A 455 -17.19 -3.36 -2.84
N HIS A 456 -16.76 -4.62 -2.87
CA HIS A 456 -16.32 -5.22 -4.13
C HIS A 456 -17.52 -5.16 -5.07
N ASN A 457 -17.41 -4.38 -6.15
CA ASN A 457 -18.41 -4.40 -7.20
C ASN A 457 -18.34 -5.79 -7.84
N ILE A 458 -19.12 -6.74 -7.32
CA ILE A 458 -19.41 -8.01 -7.98
C ILE A 458 -20.40 -7.70 -9.10
N VAL A 459 -20.03 -6.77 -10.00
CA VAL A 459 -20.70 -6.75 -11.29
C VAL A 459 -20.00 -7.85 -12.06
N THR A 460 -20.46 -9.09 -11.82
CA THR A 460 -20.47 -10.13 -12.85
C THR A 460 -21.23 -9.52 -14.02
N ARG A 461 -20.58 -8.65 -14.81
CA ARG A 461 -21.08 -8.37 -16.14
C ARG A 461 -21.00 -9.74 -16.81
N PRO A 462 -22.13 -10.40 -17.12
CA PRO A 462 -22.07 -11.60 -17.92
C PRO A 462 -21.28 -11.21 -19.16
N ASN A 463 -20.22 -11.97 -19.44
CA ASN A 463 -19.31 -11.67 -20.54
C ASN A 463 -20.07 -11.84 -21.86
N THR A 464 -20.86 -10.82 -22.25
CA THR A 464 -21.71 -10.84 -23.44
C THR A 464 -20.90 -10.69 -24.73
N SER A 465 -19.55 -10.65 -24.65
CA SER A 465 -18.66 -10.53 -25.80
C SER A 465 -18.70 -11.73 -26.77
N ASN A 466 -19.37 -12.83 -26.42
CA ASN A 466 -19.45 -14.03 -27.28
C ASN A 466 -20.77 -14.18 -28.07
N GLN A 467 -21.69 -13.21 -28.03
CA GLN A 467 -22.88 -13.19 -28.90
C GLN A 467 -22.79 -12.17 -30.05
N ARG A 468 -21.59 -11.86 -30.57
CA ARG A 468 -21.50 -11.37 -31.96
C ARG A 468 -21.80 -12.54 -32.88
N GLY A 469 -23.08 -12.67 -33.20
CA GLY A 469 -23.66 -13.69 -34.04
C GLY A 469 -22.82 -13.94 -35.28
N LYS A 470 -22.58 -15.23 -35.52
CA LYS A 470 -22.41 -15.81 -36.85
C LYS A 470 -23.69 -15.56 -37.65
N GLY A 471 -23.95 -14.32 -38.05
CA GLY A 471 -24.85 -13.99 -39.14
C GLY A 471 -24.17 -14.39 -40.45
N ARG A 472 -24.06 -15.70 -40.71
CA ARG A 472 -23.73 -16.20 -42.05
C ARG A 472 -24.89 -15.80 -42.96
N GLY A 473 -24.70 -14.69 -43.66
CA GLY A 473 -25.54 -14.30 -44.78
C GLY A 473 -25.64 -15.47 -45.77
N ARG A 474 -26.83 -16.04 -45.86
CA ARG A 474 -27.30 -16.81 -47.02
C ARG A 474 -27.27 -15.86 -48.21
N ARG A 475 -26.26 -15.96 -49.06
CA ARG A 475 -26.34 -15.54 -50.47
C ARG A 475 -27.08 -16.66 -51.20
N GLY A 476 -28.29 -16.39 -51.65
CA GLY A 476 -28.90 -17.14 -52.75
C GLY A 476 -28.51 -16.50 -54.08
N PRO A 477 -28.26 -17.28 -55.14
CA PRO A 477 -28.41 -16.82 -56.50
C PRO A 477 -29.74 -17.32 -57.11
N ALA A 478 -30.30 -16.47 -57.98
CA ALA A 478 -31.22 -16.70 -59.10
C ALA A 478 -32.22 -17.86 -59.05
#